data_AF-A0A3M1MKH5-F1
#
_entry.id   AF-A0A3M1MKH5-F1
#
_cell.length_a   1.000
_cell.length_b   1.000
_cell.length_c   1.000
_cell.angle_alpha   90.00
_cell.angle_beta   90.00
_cell.angle_gamma   90.00
#
_symmetry.space_group_name_H-M   'P 1'
#
loop_
_entity.id
_entity.type
_entity.pdbx_description
1 polymer ?
#
loop_
_entity_poly.entity_id
_entity_poly.type
_entity_poly.pdbx_seq_one_letter_code
_entity_poly.pdbx_strand_id
1 'polypeptide(L)'
;VEQCVAWVTEDESGHRLLVAYARLASRSVDGTLLREFLKQKLPAYMVPGLVEIVDAFPLTPNGKIDRQRLPRPVARAASPAVKDRPATDTQRFLAETFGEVLGVPEPGMHDDFFALGGHSLSATRIIGRLSRRFPLELTIADIFEFSTIAELAAHIDAQLHPQPHREESIPRATRAVRHVRFESQEDVP
;
A
#
# COMPACT_ATOMS: atom_id res chain seq x y z
N VAL A 1 9.45 -9.74 17.04
CA VAL A 1 10.36 -8.57 16.95
C VAL A 1 11.15 -8.53 18.24
N GLU A 2 12.48 -8.53 18.18
CA GLU A 2 13.34 -8.47 19.39
C GLU A 2 13.68 -7.04 19.77
N GLN A 3 13.95 -6.21 18.77
CA GLN A 3 14.23 -4.78 18.94
C GLN A 3 13.62 -4.03 17.76
N CYS A 4 13.14 -2.82 18.00
CA CYS A 4 12.68 -1.93 16.94
C CYS A 4 12.95 -0.47 17.29
N VAL A 5 13.05 0.35 16.25
CA VAL A 5 13.08 1.81 16.37
C VAL A 5 12.37 2.39 15.15
N ALA A 6 11.50 3.36 15.38
CA ALA A 6 10.90 4.16 14.32
C ALA A 6 11.40 5.60 14.44
N TRP A 7 11.75 6.22 13.32
CA TRP A 7 12.20 7.61 13.29
C TRP A 7 11.97 8.21 11.91
N VAL A 8 11.86 9.53 11.88
CA VAL A 8 11.75 10.30 10.64
C VAL A 8 13.17 10.55 10.13
N THR A 9 13.45 10.11 8.90
CA THR A 9 14.72 10.34 8.19
C THR A 9 14.43 10.88 6.80
N GLU A 10 15.46 11.37 6.13
CA GLU A 10 15.41 11.70 4.71
C GLU A 10 15.91 10.50 3.88
N ASP A 11 15.30 10.25 2.71
CA ASP A 11 15.82 9.31 1.71
C ASP A 11 16.99 9.93 0.92
N GLU A 12 17.48 9.21 -0.10
CA GLU A 12 18.56 9.71 -0.98
C GLU A 12 18.17 10.96 -1.78
N SER A 13 16.87 11.21 -1.96
CA SER A 13 16.32 12.37 -2.68
C SER A 13 16.04 13.56 -1.75
N GLY A 14 16.21 13.41 -0.43
CA GLY A 14 15.94 14.45 0.57
C GLY A 14 14.49 14.47 1.08
N HIS A 15 13.68 13.48 0.74
CA HIS A 15 12.28 13.38 1.18
C HIS A 15 12.19 12.81 2.59
N ARG A 16 11.46 13.49 3.47
CA ARG A 16 11.25 13.03 4.86
C ARG A 16 10.22 11.90 4.90
N LEU A 17 10.63 10.75 5.45
CA LEU A 17 9.76 9.59 5.63
C LEU A 17 9.92 8.97 7.03
N LEU A 18 8.83 8.41 7.55
CA LEU A 18 8.86 7.58 8.74
C LEU A 18 9.36 6.18 8.38
N VAL A 19 10.51 5.79 8.93
CA VAL A 19 11.11 4.47 8.71
C VAL A 19 11.14 3.71 10.03
N ALA A 20 10.71 2.45 9.99
CA ALA A 20 10.89 1.51 11.10
C ALA A 20 12.01 0.53 10.78
N TYR A 21 12.92 0.33 11.72
CA TYR A 21 13.93 -0.70 11.67
C TYR A 21 13.56 -1.76 12.71
N ALA A 22 13.62 -3.02 12.32
CA ALA A 22 13.30 -4.14 13.19
C ALA A 22 14.39 -5.20 13.14
N ARG A 23 14.77 -5.71 14.31
CA ARG A 23 15.55 -6.95 14.46
C ARG A 23 14.59 -8.08 14.81
N LEU A 24 14.65 -9.17 14.05
CA LEU A 24 13.74 -10.29 14.18
C LEU A 24 14.48 -11.52 14.70
N ALA A 25 13.84 -12.25 15.62
CA ALA A 25 14.33 -13.56 16.09
C ALA A 25 14.24 -14.63 14.98
N SER A 26 13.26 -14.49 14.07
CA SER A 26 13.04 -15.38 12.94
C SER A 26 13.09 -14.60 11.64
N ARG A 27 13.78 -15.16 10.63
CA ARG A 27 13.84 -14.61 9.27
C ARG A 27 12.59 -14.92 8.42
N SER A 28 11.58 -15.57 8.98
CA SER A 28 10.34 -15.92 8.28
C SER A 28 9.37 -14.76 8.08
N VAL A 29 9.67 -13.58 8.62
CA VAL A 29 8.84 -12.36 8.50
C VAL A 29 9.69 -11.29 7.84
N ASP A 30 9.13 -10.62 6.83
CA ASP A 30 9.77 -9.50 6.15
C ASP A 30 9.14 -8.15 6.55
N GLY A 31 9.74 -7.05 6.08
CA GLY A 31 9.25 -5.71 6.35
C GLY A 31 7.85 -5.45 5.78
N THR A 32 7.50 -6.06 4.66
CA THR A 32 6.19 -5.91 4.01
C THR A 32 5.08 -6.46 4.90
N LEU A 33 5.24 -7.69 5.41
CA LEU A 33 4.29 -8.33 6.32
C LEU A 33 4.13 -7.55 7.63
N LEU A 34 5.22 -6.99 8.16
CA LEU A 34 5.15 -6.12 9.34
C LEU A 34 4.38 -4.84 9.06
N ARG A 35 4.60 -4.20 7.91
CA ARG A 35 3.87 -3.00 7.51
C ARG A 35 2.38 -3.26 7.37
N GLU A 36 1.99 -4.36 6.73
CA GLU A 36 0.58 -4.77 6.61
C GLU A 36 -0.06 -5.07 7.97
N PHE A 37 0.69 -5.72 8.88
CA PHE A 37 0.23 -5.90 10.26
C PHE A 37 0.05 -4.56 11.01
N LEU A 38 0.93 -3.58 10.79
CA LEU A 38 0.83 -2.26 11.40
C LEU A 38 -0.38 -1.47 10.88
N LYS A 39 -0.71 -1.58 9.59
CA LYS A 39 -1.92 -0.94 9.02
C LYS A 39 -3.21 -1.37 9.72
N GLN A 40 -3.28 -2.61 10.20
CA GLN A 40 -4.45 -3.13 10.92
C GLN A 40 -4.56 -2.61 12.36
N LYS A 41 -3.50 -2.01 12.91
CA LYS A 41 -3.40 -1.63 14.32
C LYS A 41 -3.15 -0.14 14.55
N LEU A 42 -2.67 0.57 13.55
CA LEU A 42 -2.29 1.96 13.63
C LEU A 42 -3.11 2.79 12.64
N PRO A 43 -3.42 4.04 12.98
CA PRO A 43 -3.85 5.01 11.99
C PRO A 43 -2.81 5.11 10.86
N ALA A 44 -3.28 5.32 9.63
CA ALA A 44 -2.42 5.33 8.44
C ALA A 44 -1.20 6.27 8.57
N TYR A 45 -1.37 7.45 9.19
CA TYR A 45 -0.28 8.42 9.41
C TYR A 45 0.80 7.98 10.41
N MET A 46 0.58 6.89 11.16
CA MET A 46 1.58 6.27 12.05
C MET A 46 2.22 5.04 11.44
N VAL A 47 1.75 4.58 10.28
CA VAL A 47 2.33 3.43 9.58
C VAL A 47 3.60 3.90 8.89
N PRO A 48 4.76 3.26 9.16
CA PRO A 48 6.01 3.60 8.48
C PRO A 48 5.88 3.41 6.97
N GLY A 49 6.42 4.34 6.19
CA GLY A 49 6.51 4.22 4.73
C GLY A 49 7.41 3.05 4.33
N LEU A 50 8.41 2.74 5.16
CA LEU A 50 9.32 1.62 4.97
C LEU A 50 9.60 0.91 6.30
N VAL A 51 9.65 -0.43 6.25
CA VAL A 51 10.09 -1.27 7.36
C VAL A 51 11.32 -2.06 6.92
N GLU A 52 12.47 -1.74 7.48
CA GLU A 52 13.75 -2.38 7.18
C GLU A 52 14.11 -3.42 8.24
N ILE A 53 14.56 -4.60 7.81
CA ILE A 53 15.03 -5.65 8.71
C ILE A 53 16.54 -5.53 8.84
N VAL A 54 17.02 -5.35 10.07
CA VAL A 54 18.45 -5.24 10.38
C VAL A 54 18.91 -6.44 11.18
N ASP A 55 20.11 -6.93 10.87
CA ASP A 55 20.75 -8.02 11.62
C ASP A 55 21.16 -7.56 13.02
N ALA A 56 21.61 -6.32 13.15
CA ALA A 56 22.01 -5.71 14.42
C ALA A 56 21.80 -4.19 14.40
N PHE A 57 21.48 -3.62 15.56
CA PHE A 57 21.42 -2.17 15.72
C PHE A 57 22.81 -1.60 15.96
N PRO A 58 23.23 -0.57 15.21
CA PRO A 58 24.45 0.17 15.54
C PRO A 58 24.27 0.84 16.89
N LEU A 59 25.29 0.74 17.76
CA LEU A 59 25.29 1.33 19.08
C LEU A 59 26.38 2.40 19.19
N THR A 60 26.06 3.46 19.92
CA THR A 60 27.03 4.45 20.42
C THR A 60 27.94 3.81 21.48
N PRO A 61 29.09 4.42 21.83
CA PRO A 61 29.94 3.93 22.93
C PRO A 61 29.21 3.78 24.27
N ASN A 62 28.13 4.54 24.48
CA ASN A 62 27.28 4.48 25.66
C ASN A 62 26.15 3.42 25.56
N GLY A 63 26.17 2.56 24.55
CA GLY A 63 25.20 1.48 24.36
C GLY A 63 23.81 1.90 23.86
N LYS A 64 23.60 3.18 23.52
CA LYS A 64 22.35 3.67 22.89
C LYS A 64 22.38 3.40 21.39
N ILE A 65 21.21 3.19 20.77
CA ILE A 65 21.09 3.06 19.31
C ILE A 65 21.61 4.33 18.62
N ASP A 66 22.57 4.15 17.73
CA ASP A 66 23.15 5.20 16.90
C ASP A 66 22.33 5.35 15.61
N ARG A 67 21.31 6.21 15.67
CA ARG A 67 20.36 6.42 14.57
C ARG A 67 21.02 6.94 13.30
N GLN A 68 22.12 7.70 13.42
CA GLN A 68 22.82 8.26 12.26
C GLN A 68 23.57 7.20 11.46
N ARG A 69 23.86 6.04 12.08
CA ARG A 69 24.53 4.90 11.45
C ARG A 69 23.55 3.84 10.96
N LEU A 70 22.24 4.06 11.09
CA LEU A 70 21.25 3.17 10.49
C LEU A 70 21.34 3.26 8.96
N PRO A 71 21.14 2.14 8.24
CA PRO A 71 21.11 2.15 6.78
C PRO A 71 20.10 3.18 6.28
N ARG A 72 20.50 4.06 5.35
CA ARG A 72 19.55 4.99 4.75
C ARG A 72 18.50 4.21 3.96
N PRO A 73 17.22 4.59 4.06
CA PRO A 73 16.18 3.96 3.26
C PRO A 73 16.45 4.26 1.79
N VAL A 74 16.63 3.22 0.99
CA VAL A 74 16.60 3.37 -0.46
C VAL A 74 15.14 3.45 -0.83
N ALA A 75 14.69 4.60 -1.34
CA ALA A 75 13.35 4.71 -1.90
C ALA A 75 13.20 3.56 -2.90
N ARG A 76 12.21 2.68 -2.67
CA ARG A 76 11.99 1.51 -3.52
C ARG A 76 11.51 2.03 -4.87
N ALA A 77 12.46 2.39 -5.73
CA ALA A 77 12.18 2.87 -7.07
C ALA A 77 11.29 1.82 -7.73
N ALA A 78 10.15 2.27 -8.25
CA ALA A 78 9.31 1.40 -9.04
C ALA A 78 10.17 0.71 -10.10
N SER A 79 9.92 -0.59 -10.30
CA SER A 79 10.62 -1.40 -11.30
C SER A 79 10.76 -0.61 -12.61
N PRO A 80 11.90 -0.66 -13.31
CA PRO A 80 12.17 0.18 -14.50
C PRO A 80 11.01 0.18 -15.52
N ALA A 81 10.33 -0.96 -15.67
CA ALA A 81 9.16 -1.12 -16.54
C ALA A 81 7.95 -0.21 -16.21
N VAL A 82 7.85 0.35 -15.00
CA VAL A 82 6.77 1.27 -14.60
C VAL A 82 7.12 2.72 -14.95
N LYS A 83 8.42 3.08 -14.97
CA LYS A 83 8.87 4.45 -15.30
C LYS A 83 8.61 4.83 -16.75
N ASP A 84 8.59 3.86 -17.67
CA ASP A 84 8.43 4.10 -19.11
C ASP A 84 6.96 4.11 -19.58
N ARG A 85 5.98 3.91 -18.68
CA ARG A 85 4.56 3.97 -19.07
C ARG A 85 4.10 5.43 -19.09
N PRO A 86 3.42 5.89 -20.16
CA PRO A 86 2.82 7.22 -20.17
C PRO A 86 1.82 7.37 -19.01
N ALA A 87 1.85 8.53 -18.37
CA ALA A 87 0.99 8.82 -17.24
C ALA A 87 -0.50 8.73 -17.64
N THR A 88 -1.30 8.06 -16.79
CA THR A 88 -2.75 7.97 -17.00
C THR A 88 -3.44 9.33 -16.77
N ASP A 89 -4.68 9.46 -17.22
CA ASP A 89 -5.49 10.67 -16.96
C ASP A 89 -5.65 10.94 -15.45
N THR A 90 -5.85 9.88 -14.67
CA THR A 90 -5.93 9.94 -13.21
C THR A 90 -4.61 10.42 -12.60
N GLN A 91 -3.47 9.90 -13.07
CA GLN A 91 -2.14 10.33 -12.61
C GLN A 91 -1.86 11.80 -12.92
N ARG A 92 -2.19 12.27 -14.13
CA ARG A 92 -2.02 13.69 -14.50
C ARG A 92 -2.86 14.62 -13.65
N PHE A 93 -4.14 14.28 -13.44
CA PHE A 93 -5.04 15.07 -12.60
C PHE A 93 -4.56 15.13 -11.14
N LEU A 94 -4.06 14.01 -10.61
CA LEU A 94 -3.49 13.96 -9.28
C LEU A 94 -2.20 14.78 -9.17
N ALA A 95 -1.30 14.70 -10.14
CA ALA A 95 -0.07 15.50 -10.17
C ALA A 95 -0.36 17.01 -10.16
N GLU A 96 -1.29 17.47 -11.00
CA GLU A 96 -1.76 18.87 -11.00
C GLU A 96 -2.37 19.25 -9.65
N THR A 97 -3.25 18.40 -9.11
CA THR A 97 -3.92 18.68 -7.83
C THR A 97 -2.94 18.75 -6.66
N PHE A 98 -1.98 17.82 -6.59
CA PHE A 98 -0.93 17.82 -5.58
C PHE A 98 -0.05 19.06 -5.73
N GLY A 99 0.36 19.38 -6.95
CA GLY A 99 1.22 20.52 -7.21
C GLY A 99 0.60 21.84 -6.80
N GLU A 100 -0.67 22.06 -7.14
CA GLU A 100 -1.40 23.27 -6.74
C GLU A 100 -1.63 23.38 -5.23
N VAL A 101 -1.93 22.26 -4.56
CA VAL A 101 -2.27 22.29 -3.12
C VAL A 101 -1.02 22.34 -2.24
N LEU A 102 0.06 21.66 -2.64
CA LEU A 102 1.33 21.59 -1.90
C LEU A 102 2.32 22.67 -2.31
N GLY A 103 2.06 23.40 -3.41
CA GLY A 103 2.98 24.42 -3.93
C GLY A 103 4.22 23.83 -4.59
N VAL A 104 4.12 22.61 -5.14
CA VAL A 104 5.21 21.88 -5.81
C VAL A 104 4.95 21.91 -7.31
N PRO A 105 5.84 22.49 -8.15
CA PRO A 105 5.55 22.66 -9.58
C PRO A 105 5.30 21.37 -10.35
N GLU A 106 6.08 20.32 -10.06
CA GLU A 106 5.99 19.02 -10.72
C GLU A 106 6.28 17.90 -9.69
N PRO A 107 5.27 17.43 -8.93
CA PRO A 107 5.46 16.32 -8.01
C PRO A 107 5.71 15.02 -8.78
N GLY A 108 6.71 14.26 -8.35
CA GLY A 108 7.03 12.94 -8.90
C GLY A 108 5.94 11.91 -8.58
N MET A 109 5.76 10.93 -9.46
CA MET A 109 4.71 9.90 -9.33
C MET A 109 4.84 9.05 -8.06
N HIS A 110 6.04 8.99 -7.49
CA HIS A 110 6.38 8.19 -6.31
C HIS A 110 6.78 9.06 -5.12
N ASP A 111 6.62 10.38 -5.22
CA ASP A 111 6.89 11.28 -4.13
C ASP A 111 5.80 11.10 -3.07
N ASP A 112 6.23 10.89 -1.83
CA ASP A 112 5.32 10.71 -0.71
C ASP A 112 4.64 12.04 -0.35
N PHE A 113 3.32 11.99 -0.19
CA PHE A 113 2.49 13.14 0.15
C PHE A 113 3.01 13.91 1.37
N PHE A 114 3.44 13.22 2.43
CA PHE A 114 3.93 13.86 3.65
C PHE A 114 5.32 14.44 3.45
N ALA A 115 6.16 13.76 2.65
CA ALA A 115 7.48 14.28 2.30
C ALA A 115 7.41 15.58 1.48
N LEU A 116 6.37 15.74 0.66
CA LEU A 116 6.08 16.98 -0.07
C LEU A 116 5.48 18.09 0.81
N GLY A 117 5.41 17.90 2.14
CA GLY A 117 4.82 18.86 3.08
C GLY A 117 3.31 18.68 3.29
N GLY A 118 2.75 17.56 2.85
CA GLY A 118 1.36 17.18 3.05
C GLY A 118 0.97 17.05 4.53
N HIS A 119 -0.25 17.47 4.85
CA HIS A 119 -0.85 17.41 6.17
C HIS A 119 -2.37 17.26 6.05
N SER A 120 -3.08 17.16 7.18
CA SER A 120 -4.54 16.94 7.21
C SER A 120 -5.31 17.98 6.40
N LEU A 121 -5.06 19.27 6.61
CA LEU A 121 -5.73 20.34 5.85
C LEU A 121 -5.44 20.33 4.34
N SER A 122 -4.21 20.01 3.89
CA SER A 122 -3.93 19.86 2.45
C SER A 122 -4.58 18.59 1.90
N ALA A 123 -4.60 17.48 2.64
CA ALA A 123 -5.33 16.27 2.28
C ALA A 123 -6.84 16.55 2.12
N THR A 124 -7.46 17.28 3.05
CA THR A 124 -8.87 17.70 2.92
C THR A 124 -9.13 18.50 1.65
N ARG A 125 -8.22 19.42 1.28
CA ARG A 125 -8.32 20.21 0.04
C ARG A 125 -8.21 19.34 -1.21
N ILE A 126 -7.29 18.38 -1.22
CA ILE A 126 -7.11 17.41 -2.31
C ILE A 126 -8.37 16.56 -2.46
N ILE A 127 -8.89 15.97 -1.37
CA ILE A 127 -10.13 15.19 -1.37
C ILE A 127 -11.29 16.01 -1.94
N GLY A 128 -11.48 17.25 -1.47
CA GLY A 128 -12.55 18.12 -1.95
C GLY A 128 -12.48 18.46 -3.45
N ARG A 129 -11.32 18.29 -4.09
CA ARG A 129 -11.15 18.40 -5.55
C ARG A 129 -11.37 17.06 -6.24
N LEU A 130 -10.84 15.98 -5.68
CA LEU A 130 -11.02 14.63 -6.22
C LEU A 130 -12.50 14.20 -6.24
N SER A 131 -13.27 14.49 -5.20
CA SER A 131 -14.70 14.18 -5.12
C SER A 131 -15.55 14.94 -6.17
N ARG A 132 -15.02 16.00 -6.78
CA ARG A 132 -15.70 16.70 -7.89
C ARG A 132 -15.42 16.06 -9.24
N ARG A 133 -14.29 15.36 -9.35
CA ARG A 133 -13.82 14.73 -10.59
C ARG A 133 -14.26 13.29 -10.71
N PHE A 134 -14.21 12.55 -9.60
CA PHE A 134 -14.49 11.13 -9.56
C PHE A 134 -15.76 10.87 -8.75
N PRO A 135 -16.65 9.97 -9.22
CA PRO A 135 -17.86 9.57 -8.49
C PRO A 135 -17.54 8.55 -7.37
N LEU A 136 -16.51 8.82 -6.57
CA LEU A 136 -16.01 7.94 -5.51
C LEU A 136 -16.05 8.65 -4.15
N GLU A 137 -16.32 7.89 -3.10
CA GLU A 137 -16.21 8.36 -1.71
C GLU A 137 -14.75 8.26 -1.24
N LEU A 138 -13.92 9.18 -1.69
CA LEU A 138 -12.52 9.27 -1.25
C LEU A 138 -12.44 9.99 0.09
N THR A 139 -11.60 9.44 0.96
CA THR A 139 -11.40 9.88 2.34
C THR A 139 -9.95 10.30 2.56
N ILE A 140 -9.71 11.03 3.66
CA ILE A 140 -8.33 11.36 4.09
C ILE A 140 -7.52 10.09 4.35
N ALA A 141 -8.18 9.01 4.81
CA ALA A 141 -7.51 7.74 5.04
C ALA A 141 -6.93 7.17 3.74
N ASP A 142 -7.60 7.34 2.59
CA ASP A 142 -7.10 6.86 1.30
C ASP A 142 -5.83 7.58 0.86
N ILE A 143 -5.73 8.91 1.07
CA ILE A 143 -4.48 9.65 0.80
C ILE A 143 -3.36 9.17 1.73
N PHE A 144 -3.69 8.80 2.97
CA PHE A 144 -2.67 8.37 3.92
C PHE A 144 -2.23 6.93 3.67
N GLU A 145 -3.12 6.08 3.17
CA GLU A 145 -2.83 4.70 2.80
C GLU A 145 -2.08 4.59 1.47
N PHE A 146 -2.49 5.40 0.49
CA PHE A 146 -1.92 5.50 -0.84
C PHE A 146 -1.22 6.87 -0.99
N SER A 147 -0.12 7.04 -0.27
CA SER A 147 0.52 8.35 -0.07
C SER A 147 1.25 8.89 -1.29
N THR A 148 1.42 8.09 -2.34
CA THR A 148 2.00 8.53 -3.62
C THR A 148 0.94 8.72 -4.71
N ILE A 149 1.22 9.57 -5.70
CA ILE A 149 0.33 9.77 -6.86
C ILE A 149 0.05 8.45 -7.58
N ALA A 150 1.07 7.62 -7.78
CA ALA A 150 0.93 6.34 -8.47
C ALA A 150 0.03 5.36 -7.71
N GLU A 151 0.17 5.25 -6.39
CA GLU A 151 -0.66 4.37 -5.56
C GLU A 151 -2.11 4.87 -5.51
N LEU A 152 -2.32 6.17 -5.30
CA LEU A 152 -3.65 6.75 -5.22
C LEU A 152 -4.37 6.67 -6.57
N ALA A 153 -3.66 6.89 -7.67
CA ALA A 153 -4.21 6.71 -9.01
C ALA A 153 -4.66 5.26 -9.24
N ALA A 154 -3.80 4.28 -8.89
CA ALA A 154 -4.14 2.87 -9.04
C ALA A 154 -5.36 2.48 -8.19
N HIS A 155 -5.46 3.02 -6.96
CA HIS A 155 -6.61 2.81 -6.10
C HIS A 155 -7.91 3.39 -6.68
N ILE A 156 -7.86 4.62 -7.21
CA ILE A 156 -9.00 5.26 -7.88
C ILE A 156 -9.40 4.46 -9.13
N ASP A 157 -8.45 4.12 -9.98
CA ASP A 157 -8.71 3.41 -11.24
C ASP A 157 -9.31 2.01 -10.97
N ALA A 158 -8.86 1.31 -9.92
CA ALA A 158 -9.42 0.03 -9.50
C ALA A 158 -10.87 0.12 -9.02
N GLN A 159 -11.26 1.25 -8.42
CA GLN A 159 -12.64 1.49 -7.99
C GLN A 159 -13.55 1.97 -9.14
N LEU A 160 -13.02 2.72 -10.10
CA LEU A 160 -13.76 3.17 -11.29
C LEU A 160 -14.00 2.03 -12.29
N HIS A 161 -13.03 1.13 -12.39
CA HIS A 161 -13.11 -0.08 -13.21
C HIS A 161 -12.96 -1.29 -12.31
N PRO A 162 -13.98 -1.64 -11.50
CA PRO A 162 -13.97 -2.90 -10.81
C PRO A 162 -13.88 -3.98 -11.88
N GLN A 163 -12.70 -4.61 -11.98
CA GLN A 163 -12.54 -5.76 -12.84
C GLN A 163 -13.67 -6.72 -12.47
N PRO A 164 -14.54 -7.14 -13.41
CA PRO A 164 -15.54 -8.14 -13.08
C PRO A 164 -14.76 -9.29 -12.46
N HIS A 165 -15.15 -9.68 -11.24
CA HIS A 165 -14.62 -10.86 -10.59
C HIS A 165 -14.50 -11.92 -11.68
N ARG A 166 -13.27 -12.31 -11.97
CA ARG A 166 -12.99 -13.42 -12.87
C ARG A 166 -13.66 -14.59 -12.17
N GLU A 167 -14.92 -14.87 -12.52
CA GLU A 167 -15.64 -16.04 -12.07
C GLU A 167 -14.73 -17.19 -12.41
N GLU A 168 -14.04 -17.70 -11.39
CA GLU A 168 -13.36 -18.96 -11.46
C GLU A 168 -14.40 -19.93 -12.00
N SER A 169 -14.14 -20.37 -13.22
CA SER A 169 -15.00 -21.27 -13.96
C SER A 169 -14.97 -22.57 -13.19
N ILE A 170 -15.90 -22.73 -12.24
CA ILE A 170 -16.10 -23.99 -11.55
C ILE A 170 -16.50 -24.97 -12.65
N PRO A 171 -15.69 -26.00 -12.97
CA PRO A 171 -16.10 -26.98 -13.94
C PRO A 171 -17.32 -27.68 -13.35
N ARG A 172 -18.46 -27.51 -14.03
CA ARG A 172 -19.71 -28.20 -13.72
C ARG A 172 -19.46 -29.69 -13.86
N ALA A 173 -19.11 -30.35 -12.76
CA ALA A 173 -18.98 -31.79 -12.70
C ALA A 173 -20.35 -32.40 -13.00
N THR A 174 -20.54 -32.85 -14.24
CA THR A 174 -21.66 -33.68 -14.66
C THR A 174 -21.60 -34.99 -13.88
N ARG A 175 -22.26 -35.04 -12.71
CA ARG A 175 -22.48 -36.30 -12.01
C ARG A 175 -23.75 -36.93 -12.58
N ALA A 176 -23.54 -37.93 -13.43
CA ALA A 176 -24.57 -38.83 -13.92
C ALA A 176 -25.39 -39.41 -12.75
N VAL A 177 -26.70 -39.22 -12.80
CA VAL A 177 -27.66 -39.89 -11.92
C VAL A 177 -27.71 -41.35 -12.36
N ARG A 178 -27.08 -42.24 -11.59
CA ARG A 178 -27.34 -43.68 -11.70
C ARG A 178 -28.71 -43.93 -11.05
N HIS A 179 -29.71 -44.24 -11.88
CA HIS A 179 -30.96 -44.83 -11.45
C HIS A 179 -30.67 -46.14 -10.70
N VAL A 180 -30.98 -46.18 -9.40
CA VAL A 180 -31.15 -47.46 -8.68
C VAL A 180 -32.62 -47.83 -8.82
N ARG A 181 -32.90 -48.86 -9.61
CA ARG A 181 -34.21 -49.49 -9.76
C ARG A 181 -34.44 -50.34 -8.51
N PHE A 182 -35.38 -49.94 -7.65
CA PHE A 182 -35.93 -50.83 -6.63
C PHE A 182 -37.02 -51.67 -7.31
N GLU A 183 -36.76 -52.95 -7.51
CA GLU A 183 -37.80 -53.95 -7.79
C GLU A 183 -38.43 -54.32 -6.45
N SER A 184 -39.65 -53.83 -6.22
CA SER A 184 -40.52 -54.37 -5.18
C SER A 184 -41.17 -55.63 -5.73
N GLN A 185 -40.83 -56.75 -5.12
CA GLN A 185 -41.40 -58.06 -5.33
C GLN A 185 -42.75 -58.11 -4.61
N GLU A 186 -43.85 -57.94 -5.35
CA GLU A 186 -45.19 -58.33 -4.89
C GLU A 186 -45.39 -59.81 -5.22
N ASP A 187 -45.44 -60.60 -4.16
CA ASP A 187 -45.78 -62.03 -4.15
C ASP A 187 -47.32 -62.14 -4.12
N VAL A 188 -47.88 -62.95 -5.03
CA VAL A 188 -49.32 -63.24 -5.21
C VAL A 188 -49.44 -64.76 -5.11
N PRO A 189 -50.39 -65.33 -4.35
CA PRO A 189 -51.77 -65.54 -4.84
C PRO A 189 -52.87 -64.91 -4.00
#